data_AF-C0BMW7-F1
#
_entry.id   AF-C0BMW7-F1
#
_cell.length_a   1.000
_cell.length_b   1.000
_cell.length_c   1.000
_cell.angle_alpha   90.00
_cell.angle_beta   90.00
_cell.angle_gamma   90.00
#
_symmetry.space_group_name_H-M   'P 1'
#
loop_
_entity.id
_entity.type
_entity.pdbx_description
1 polymer ?
#
loop_
_entity_poly.entity_id
_entity_poly.type
_entity_poly.pdbx_seq_one_letter_code
_entity_poly.pdbx_strand_id
1 'polypeptide(L)'
;MWSIISIEFYVISAIVFGLLGRYIAKQNNRSGAEGFWLGLLFSALSLIIVALLPNKEESVVYSRDKEDKEDKVIWISTFVIILILFFYSGFVREDFK
;
A
#
# COMPACT_ATOMS: atom_id res chain seq x y z
N MET A 1 -11.57 -15.59 3.21
CA MET A 1 -10.15 -15.56 2.79
C MET A 1 -9.87 -14.18 2.25
N TRP A 2 -8.89 -13.46 2.81
CA TRP A 2 -8.44 -12.20 2.22
C TRP A 2 -7.86 -12.49 0.84
N SER A 3 -8.38 -11.82 -0.19
CA SER A 3 -7.92 -12.01 -1.57
C SER A 3 -6.50 -11.43 -1.71
N ILE A 4 -5.67 -12.04 -2.55
CA ILE A 4 -4.32 -11.52 -2.88
C ILE A 4 -4.41 -10.06 -3.36
N ILE A 5 -5.45 -9.75 -4.13
CA ILE A 5 -5.78 -8.40 -4.61
C ILE A 5 -5.94 -7.41 -3.44
N SER A 6 -6.53 -7.83 -2.32
CA SER A 6 -6.71 -6.98 -1.14
C SER A 6 -5.37 -6.61 -0.51
N ILE A 7 -4.42 -7.55 -0.47
CA ILE A 7 -3.06 -7.33 0.05
C ILE A 7 -2.30 -6.33 -0.82
N GLU A 8 -2.38 -6.44 -2.14
CA GLU A 8 -1.72 -5.51 -3.06
C GLU A 8 -2.24 -4.08 -2.87
N PHE A 9 -3.55 -3.91 -2.75
CA PHE A 9 -4.16 -2.61 -2.46
C PHE A 9 -3.64 -1.99 -1.15
N TYR A 10 -3.46 -2.80 -0.10
CA TYR A 10 -2.90 -2.30 1.17
C TYR A 10 -1.44 -1.93 1.07
N VAL A 11 -0.64 -2.67 0.31
CA VAL A 11 0.76 -2.33 0.07
C VAL A 11 0.87 -1.01 -0.70
N ILE A 12 0.05 -0.82 -1.74
CA ILE A 12 0.01 0.42 -2.51
C ILE A 12 -0.44 1.59 -1.63
N SER A 13 -1.50 1.44 -0.83
CA SER A 13 -1.97 2.51 0.05
C SER A 13 -0.90 2.89 1.08
N ALA A 14 -0.19 1.93 1.67
CA ALA A 14 0.90 2.19 2.61
C ALA A 14 2.02 3.02 1.99
N ILE A 15 2.40 2.70 0.76
CA ILE A 15 3.42 3.46 0.01
C ILE A 15 2.92 4.88 -0.28
N VAL A 16 1.68 5.03 -0.77
CA VAL A 16 1.10 6.35 -1.09
C VAL A 16 1.02 7.25 0.14
N PHE A 17 0.51 6.73 1.25
CA PHE A 17 0.42 7.49 2.51
C PHE A 17 1.80 7.80 3.08
N GLY A 18 2.77 6.88 2.99
CA GLY A 18 4.15 7.15 3.35
C GLY A 18 4.75 8.31 2.54
N LEU A 19 4.56 8.32 1.22
CA LEU A 19 5.06 9.40 0.35
C LEU A 19 4.36 10.75 0.62
N LEU A 20 3.06 10.73 0.89
CA LEU A 20 2.32 11.92 1.31
C LEU A 20 2.85 12.46 2.64
N GLY A 21 3.11 11.58 3.61
CA GLY A 21 3.71 11.97 4.89
C GLY A 21 5.10 12.57 4.71
N ARG A 22 5.94 11.97 3.85
CA ARG A 22 7.25 12.52 3.46
C ARG A 22 7.14 13.91 2.84
N TYR A 23 6.19 14.10 1.94
CA TYR A 23 5.93 15.39 1.29
C TYR A 23 5.55 16.46 2.32
N ILE A 24 4.63 16.15 3.23
CA ILE A 24 4.21 17.07 4.30
C ILE A 24 5.38 17.40 5.25
N ALA A 25 6.21 16.42 5.61
CA ALA A 25 7.38 16.68 6.45
C ALA A 25 8.40 17.59 5.77
N LYS A 26 8.69 17.36 4.48
CA LYS A 26 9.58 18.23 3.70
C LYS A 26 9.06 19.67 3.60
N GLN A 27 7.74 19.88 3.46
CA GLN A 27 7.17 21.23 3.48
C GLN A 27 7.34 21.95 4.82
N ASN A 28 7.44 21.20 5.92
CA ASN A 28 7.58 21.74 7.27
C ASN A 28 9.03 21.75 7.78
N ASN A 29 10.03 21.68 6.90
CA ASN A 29 11.46 21.60 7.24
C ASN A 29 11.79 20.48 8.26
N ARG A 30 11.05 19.36 8.21
CA ARG A 30 11.32 18.16 9.01
C ARG A 30 11.94 17.06 8.15
N SER A 31 12.49 16.04 8.81
CA SER A 31 13.08 14.88 8.14
C SER A 31 12.03 14.18 7.26
N GLY A 32 12.39 13.92 6.00
CA GLY A 32 11.53 13.19 5.07
C GLY A 32 11.23 11.77 5.56
N ALA A 33 12.19 11.14 6.25
CA ALA A 33 12.00 9.82 6.84
C ALA A 33 10.97 9.82 7.97
N GLU A 34 10.97 10.83 8.83
CA GLU A 34 9.94 10.98 9.89
C GLU A 34 8.54 11.13 9.29
N GLY A 35 8.42 11.95 8.24
CA GLY A 35 7.18 12.08 7.49
C GLY A 35 6.71 10.77 6.87
N PHE A 36 7.64 10.01 6.29
CA PHE A 36 7.33 8.71 5.71
C PHE A 36 6.79 7.72 6.75
N TRP A 37 7.46 7.60 7.89
CA TRP A 37 7.02 6.73 8.99
C TRP A 37 5.65 7.14 9.54
N LEU A 38 5.39 8.44 9.69
CA LEU A 38 4.06 8.93 10.08
C LEU A 38 2.98 8.58 9.06
N GLY A 39 3.28 8.75 7.77
CA GLY A 39 2.36 8.36 6.70
C GLY A 39 2.04 6.87 6.72
N LEU A 40 3.06 6.02 6.92
CA LEU A 40 2.90 4.58 7.00
C LEU A 40 2.04 4.18 8.22
N LEU A 41 2.23 4.85 9.36
CA LEU A 41 1.39 4.65 10.57
C LEU A 41 -0.09 4.98 10.30
N PHE A 42 -0.40 6.06 9.57
CA PHE A 42 -1.77 6.38 9.19
C PHE A 42 -2.39 5.31 8.28
N SER A 43 -1.61 4.72 7.38
CA SER A 43 -2.07 3.59 6.58
C SER A 43 -2.37 2.37 7.45
N ALA A 44 -1.53 2.06 8.44
CA ALA A 44 -1.81 0.96 9.38
C ALA A 44 -3.07 1.23 10.23
N LEU A 45 -3.28 2.47 10.66
CA LEU A 45 -4.51 2.89 11.35
C LEU A 45 -5.77 2.62 10.52
N SER A 46 -5.72 2.81 9.20
CA SER A 46 -6.86 2.53 8.33
C SER A 46 -7.31 1.05 8.39
N LEU A 47 -6.35 0.12 8.48
CA LEU A 47 -6.62 -1.31 8.66
C LEU A 47 -7.31 -1.60 9.98
N ILE A 48 -6.85 -0.96 11.06
CA ILE A 48 -7.43 -1.12 12.40
C ILE A 48 -8.89 -0.65 12.40
N ILE A 49 -9.17 0.50 11.78
CA ILE A 49 -10.54 1.05 11.69
C ILE A 49 -11.44 0.09 10.90
N VAL A 50 -10.98 -0.42 9.76
CA VAL A 50 -11.74 -1.38 8.93
C VAL A 50 -11.98 -2.69 9.67
N ALA A 51 -10.99 -3.17 10.43
CA ALA A 51 -11.12 -4.41 11.21
C ALA A 51 -12.10 -4.28 12.39
N LEU A 52 -12.27 -3.08 12.94
CA LEU A 52 -13.23 -2.79 14.01
C LEU A 52 -14.65 -2.52 13.48
N LEU A 53 -14.80 -2.28 12.17
CA LEU A 53 -16.09 -2.02 11.57
C LEU A 53 -16.88 -3.34 11.43
N PRO A 54 -18.14 -3.41 11.90
CA PRO A 54 -18.92 -4.63 11.80
C PRO A 54 -19.22 -4.96 10.34
N ASN A 55 -19.02 -6.23 9.98
CA ASN A 55 -19.16 -6.69 8.61
C ASN A 55 -20.66 -6.92 8.29
N LYS A 56 -21.14 -6.43 7.14
CA LYS A 56 -22.48 -6.73 6.64
C LYS A 56 -22.47 -8.10 5.95
N GLU A 57 -23.53 -8.87 6.14
CA GLU A 57 -23.67 -10.20 5.54
C GLU A 57 -23.93 -10.08 4.02
N GLU A 58 -23.05 -10.65 3.19
CA GLU A 58 -23.20 -10.71 1.73
C GLU A 58 -23.43 -12.16 1.26
N SER A 59 -24.45 -12.34 0.41
CA SER A 59 -24.78 -13.62 -0.22
C SER A 59 -23.91 -13.87 -1.46
N VAL A 60 -23.33 -15.07 -1.54
CA VAL A 60 -22.27 -15.40 -2.51
C VAL A 60 -22.86 -16.02 -3.78
N VAL A 61 -22.67 -15.38 -4.94
CA VAL A 61 -22.89 -15.98 -6.27
C VAL A 61 -21.53 -16.34 -6.88
N TYR A 62 -21.34 -17.61 -7.22
CA TYR A 62 -20.07 -18.16 -7.73
C TYR A 62 -20.14 -18.37 -9.24
N SER A 63 -19.29 -17.70 -10.00
CA SER A 63 -19.12 -17.95 -11.44
C SER A 63 -17.64 -18.10 -11.79
N ARG A 64 -17.37 -19.07 -12.69
CA ARG A 64 -16.06 -19.50 -13.20
C ARG A 64 -15.28 -18.36 -13.84
N ASP A 65 -14.20 -17.91 -13.19
CA ASP A 65 -13.28 -16.90 -13.72
C ASP A 65 -11.86 -17.04 -13.09
N LYS A 66 -11.34 -18.28 -13.05
CA LYS A 66 -10.10 -18.59 -12.31
C LYS A 66 -8.82 -18.37 -13.11
N GLU A 67 -8.84 -18.62 -14.42
CA GLU A 67 -7.62 -18.70 -15.23
C GLU A 67 -7.07 -17.32 -15.64
N ASP A 68 -7.93 -16.42 -16.14
CA ASP A 68 -7.55 -15.02 -16.47
C ASP A 68 -7.13 -14.19 -15.24
N LYS A 69 -7.56 -14.62 -14.05
CA LYS A 69 -7.26 -13.94 -12.80
C LYS A 69 -5.82 -14.15 -12.34
N GLU A 70 -5.24 -15.34 -12.58
CA GLU A 70 -3.89 -15.66 -12.12
C GLU A 70 -2.83 -14.86 -12.87
N ASP A 71 -2.94 -14.75 -14.19
CA ASP A 71 -2.01 -13.97 -15.03
C ASP A 71 -2.02 -12.48 -14.67
N LYS A 72 -3.21 -11.91 -14.42
CA LYS A 72 -3.36 -10.52 -13.98
C LYS A 72 -2.72 -10.28 -12.62
N VAL A 73 -2.87 -11.20 -11.68
CA VAL A 73 -2.27 -11.10 -10.34
C VAL A 73 -0.73 -11.13 -10.42
N ILE A 74 -0.15 -12.00 -11.25
CA ILE A 74 1.32 -12.06 -11.43
C ILE A 74 1.85 -10.75 -12.00
N TRP A 75 1.16 -10.17 -12.98
CA TRP A 75 1.58 -8.92 -13.60
C TRP A 75 1.49 -7.72 -12.64
N ILE A 76 0.41 -7.64 -11.85
CA ILE A 76 0.23 -6.61 -10.80
C ILE A 76 1.31 -6.75 -9.72
N SER A 77 1.55 -7.97 -9.23
CA SER A 77 2.59 -8.23 -8.22
C SER A 77 3.97 -7.79 -8.69
N THR A 78 4.33 -8.11 -9.94
CA THR A 78 5.60 -7.70 -10.56
C THR A 78 5.72 -6.18 -10.64
N PHE A 79 4.63 -5.49 -11.04
CA PHE A 79 4.59 -4.03 -11.11
C PHE A 79 4.78 -3.39 -9.73
N VAL A 80 4.13 -3.93 -8.68
CA VAL A 80 4.27 -3.45 -7.30
C VAL A 80 5.70 -3.62 -6.79
N ILE A 81 6.35 -4.75 -7.07
CA ILE A 81 7.77 -4.97 -6.70
C ILE A 81 8.69 -3.96 -7.38
N ILE A 82 8.50 -3.69 -8.68
CA ILE A 82 9.27 -2.68 -9.41
C ILE A 82 9.05 -1.29 -8.79
N LEU A 83 7.81 -0.95 -8.43
CA LEU A 83 7.48 0.31 -7.76
C LEU A 83 8.19 0.46 -6.41
N ILE A 84 8.20 -0.60 -5.59
CA ILE A 84 8.90 -0.63 -4.31
C ILE A 84 10.40 -0.43 -4.51
N LEU A 85 11.01 -1.11 -5.47
CA LEU A 85 12.44 -0.98 -5.77
C LEU A 85 12.79 0.42 -6.30
N PHE A 86 11.95 0.99 -7.16
CA PHE A 86 12.11 2.36 -7.65
C PHE A 86 12.07 3.36 -6.49
N PHE A 87 11.08 3.24 -5.60
CA PHE A 87 10.99 4.09 -4.42
C PHE A 87 12.12 3.88 -3.43
N TYR A 88 12.55 2.64 -3.21
CA TYR A 88 13.73 2.35 -2.38
C TYR A 88 14.98 3.05 -2.92
N SER A 89 15.18 3.03 -4.25
CA SER A 89 16.33 3.69 -4.88
C SER A 89 16.30 5.22 -4.77
N GLY A 90 15.12 5.84 -4.85
CA GLY A 90 14.94 7.29 -4.69
C GLY A 90 15.03 7.75 -3.24
N PHE A 91 14.45 6.97 -2.32
CA PHE A 91 14.44 7.24 -0.89
C PHE A 91 15.84 7.13 -0.29
N VAL A 92 16.57 6.04 -0.56
CA VAL A 92 17.96 5.85 -0.09
C VAL A 92 18.90 6.91 -0.67
N ARG A 93 18.66 7.46 -1.86
CA ARG A 93 19.55 8.48 -2.44
C ARG A 93 19.38 9.88 -1.85
N GLU A 94 18.21 10.22 -1.32
CA GLU A 94 17.93 11.56 -0.81
C GLU A 94 18.30 11.77 0.66
N ASP A 95 18.34 10.71 1.49
CA ASP A 95 18.68 10.84 2.92
C ASP A 95 20.19 10.76 3.22
N PHE A 96 21.04 10.43 2.23
CA PHE A 96 22.51 10.34 2.37
C PHE A 96 23.28 11.53 1.77
N LYS A 97 22.60 12.64 1.49
CA LYS A 97 23.21 13.85 0.91
C LYS A 97 22.93 15.07 1.78
#